data_AF-A0A1M6XMZ6-F1
#
_entry.id   AF-A0A1M6XMZ6-F1
#
_cell.length_a   1.000
_cell.length_b   1.000
_cell.length_c   1.000
_cell.angle_alpha   90.00
_cell.angle_beta   90.00
_cell.angle_gamma   90.00
#
_symmetry.space_group_name_H-M   'P 1'
#
loop_
_entity.id
_entity.type
_entity.pdbx_description
1 polymer ?
#
loop_
_entity_poly.entity_id
_entity_poly.type
_entity_poly.pdbx_seq_one_letter_code
_entity_poly.pdbx_strand_id
1 'polypeptide(L)' 'MKTISSIESNAEARRAWLRSEQGLPVEPADGYTVVRQSDFEKSRVWRAIFIAAAIAVGIALFQPAPADAPTATAPARATA' A
#
# COMPACT_ATOMS: atom_id res chain seq x y z
N MET A 1 21.83 -23.83 -7.44
CA MET A 1 21.72 -22.44 -7.95
C MET A 1 20.71 -21.69 -7.10
N LYS A 2 21.10 -20.59 -6.46
CA LYS A 2 20.18 -19.73 -5.71
C LYS A 2 19.45 -18.84 -6.72
N THR A 3 18.14 -19.00 -6.85
CA THR A 3 17.32 -18.13 -7.70
C THR A 3 17.22 -16.75 -7.04
N ILE A 4 17.79 -15.74 -7.70
CA ILE A 4 17.63 -14.35 -7.29
C ILE A 4 16.18 -13.97 -7.60
N SER A 5 15.41 -13.62 -6.57
CA SER A 5 14.06 -13.10 -6.76
C SER A 5 14.12 -11.78 -7.52
N SER A 6 13.14 -11.49 -8.39
CA SER A 6 13.03 -10.19 -9.07
C SER A 6 13.03 -9.00 -8.10
N ILE A 7 12.70 -9.20 -6.83
CA ILE A 7 12.73 -8.17 -5.79
C ILE A 7 14.18 -7.88 -5.36
N GLU A 8 15.07 -8.87 -5.37
CA GLU A 8 16.47 -8.71 -4.94
C GLU A 8 17.34 -8.04 -5.99
N SER A 9 17.00 -8.16 -7.28
CA SER A 9 17.84 -7.64 -8.38
C SER A 9 18.05 -6.12 -8.36
N ASN A 10 17.12 -5.36 -7.77
CA ASN A 10 17.19 -3.90 -7.68
C ASN A 10 17.12 -3.38 -6.23
N ALA A 11 17.19 -4.26 -5.23
CA ALA A 11 16.95 -3.90 -3.84
C ALA A 11 17.95 -2.86 -3.32
N GLU A 12 19.23 -2.95 -3.71
CA GLU A 12 20.27 -2.01 -3.27
C GLU A 12 20.11 -0.63 -3.91
N ALA A 13 19.92 -0.56 -5.23
CA ALA A 13 19.70 0.70 -5.95
C ALA A 13 18.46 1.43 -5.43
N ARG A 14 17.37 0.69 -5.19
CA ARG A 14 16.15 1.24 -4.60
C ARG A 14 16.37 1.76 -3.19
N ARG A 15 17.13 1.06 -2.35
CA ARG A 15 17.45 1.51 -0.98
C ARG A 15 18.27 2.79 -1.01
N ALA A 16 19.30 2.87 -1.87
CA ALA A 16 20.11 4.07 -2.02
C ALA A 16 19.26 5.28 -2.46
N TRP A 17 18.41 5.10 -3.47
CA TRP A 17 17.48 6.15 -3.92
C TRP A 17 16.51 6.62 -2.81
N LEU A 18 15.88 5.68 -2.09
CA LEU A 18 14.98 6.04 -1.00
C LEU A 18 15.69 6.83 0.12
N ARG A 19 16.95 6.52 0.40
CA ARG A 19 17.72 7.26 1.42
C ARG A 19 18.07 8.66 0.97
N SER A 20 18.45 8.85 -0.30
CA SER A 20 18.69 10.19 -0.82
C SER A 20 17.43 11.07 -0.76
N GLU A 21 16.27 10.51 -1.11
CA GLU A 21 14.99 11.23 -1.03
C GLU A 21 14.60 11.60 0.42
N GLN A 22 14.94 10.75 1.38
CA GLN A 22 14.61 10.96 2.79
C GLN A 22 15.66 11.78 3.56
N GLY A 23 16.73 12.23 2.89
CA GLY A 23 17.86 12.90 3.54
C GLY A 23 18.59 12.01 4.56
N LEU A 24 18.47 10.68 4.43
CA LEU A 24 19.08 9.71 5.34
C LEU A 24 20.50 9.35 4.89
N PRO A 25 21.41 9.07 5.84
CA PRO A 25 22.75 8.60 5.51
C PRO A 25 22.72 7.32 4.67
N VAL A 26 23.40 7.34 3.51
CA VAL A 26 23.49 6.17 2.62
C VAL A 26 24.42 5.11 3.20
N GLU A 27 25.48 5.56 3.88
CA GLU A 27 26.47 4.73 4.57
C GLU A 27 26.13 4.54 6.06
N PRO A 28 26.49 3.39 6.67
CA PRO A 28 26.43 3.19 8.11
C PRO A 28 27.27 4.22 8.85
N ALA A 29 26.76 4.71 9.99
CA ALA A 29 27.55 5.51 10.91
C ALA A 29 28.65 4.68 11.57
N ASP A 30 29.73 5.32 11.99
CA ASP A 30 30.83 4.68 12.70
C ASP A 30 30.31 3.88 13.91
N GLY A 31 30.79 2.64 14.05
CA GLY A 31 30.36 1.72 15.10
C GLY A 31 29.07 0.95 14.81
N TYR A 32 28.41 1.19 13.67
CA TYR A 32 27.24 0.43 13.21
C TYR A 32 27.56 -0.40 11.96
N THR A 33 26.98 -1.59 11.88
CA THR A 33 27.19 -2.51 10.74
C THR A 33 26.07 -2.46 9.70
N VAL A 34 24.93 -1.84 10.03
CA VAL A 34 23.74 -1.82 9.17
C VAL A 34 22.95 -0.52 9.39
N VAL A 35 22.60 0.17 8.30
CA VAL A 35 21.56 1.20 8.31
C VAL A 35 20.20 0.50 8.21
N ARG A 36 19.45 0.42 9.32
CA ARG A 36 18.10 -0.19 9.31
C ARG A 36 17.13 0.68 8.53
N GLN A 37 16.68 0.17 7.39
CA GLN A 37 15.58 0.75 6.61
C GLN A 37 14.44 -0.26 6.57
N SER A 38 13.19 0.22 6.72
CA SER A 38 12.00 -0.62 6.63
C SER A 38 11.94 -1.28 5.25
N ASP A 39 11.94 -2.61 5.21
CA ASP A 39 11.75 -3.37 3.98
C ASP A 39 10.24 -3.53 3.74
N PHE A 40 9.62 -2.42 3.35
CA PHE A 40 8.17 -2.29 3.17
C PHE A 40 7.60 -3.39 2.27
N GLU A 41 8.32 -3.76 1.22
CA GLU A 41 7.94 -4.80 0.26
C GLU A 41 7.92 -6.21 0.87
N LYS A 42 8.66 -6.42 1.96
CA LYS A 42 8.67 -7.65 2.77
C LYS A 42 7.75 -7.57 3.98
N SER A 43 7.16 -6.41 4.28
CA SER A 43 6.26 -6.24 5.41
C SER A 43 4.98 -7.05 5.19
N ARG A 44 4.76 -8.05 6.05
CA ARG A 44 3.52 -8.85 6.06
C ARG A 44 2.30 -7.97 6.34
N VAL A 45 2.46 -6.99 7.23
CA VAL A 45 1.39 -6.05 7.60
C VAL A 45 0.99 -5.20 6.40
N TRP A 46 1.96 -4.62 5.68
CA TRP A 46 1.63 -3.83 4.49
C TRP A 46 0.94 -4.66 3.41
N ARG A 47 1.43 -5.88 3.13
CA ARG A 47 0.81 -6.78 2.17
C ARG A 47 -0.64 -7.10 2.53
N ALA A 48 -0.90 -7.40 3.81
CA ALA A 48 -2.25 -7.68 4.29
C ALA A 48 -3.17 -6.45 4.12
N ILE A 49 -2.70 -5.26 4.48
CA ILE A 49 -3.45 -4.01 4.30
C ILE A 49 -3.75 -3.75 2.81
N PHE A 50 -2.75 -3.92 1.94
CA PHE A 50 -2.92 -3.74 0.51
C PHE A 50 -3.96 -4.70 -0.07
N ILE A 51 -3.90 -5.98 0.30
CA ILE A 51 -4.90 -6.99 -0.12
C ILE A 51 -6.30 -6.60 0.38
N ALA A 52 -6.44 -6.22 1.65
CA ALA A 52 -7.72 -5.80 2.21
C ALA A 52 -8.30 -4.57 1.47
N ALA A 53 -7.46 -3.59 1.16
CA ALA A 53 -7.87 -2.41 0.39
C ALA A 53 -8.32 -2.79 -1.04
N ALA A 54 -7.59 -3.67 -1.71
CA ALA A 54 -7.97 -4.15 -3.05
C ALA A 54 -9.32 -4.89 -3.02
N ILE A 55 -9.57 -5.71 -2.00
CA ILE A 55 -10.87 -6.38 -1.80
C ILE A 55 -11.98 -5.34 -1.59
N ALA A 56 -11.77 -4.34 -0.73
CA ALA A 56 -12.76 -3.30 -0.47
C ALA A 56 -13.11 -2.49 -1.73
N VAL A 57 -12.11 -2.15 -2.55
CA VAL A 57 -12.32 -1.49 -3.85
C VAL A 57 -13.11 -2.40 -4.80
N GLY A 58 -12.76 -3.68 -4.88
CA GLY A 58 -13.51 -4.65 -5.68
C GLY A 58 -14.97 -4.75 -5.25
N ILE A 59 -15.21 -4.79 -3.93
CA ILE A 59 -16.57 -4.78 -3.38
C ILE A 59 -17.31 -3.51 -3.81
N ALA A 60 -16.72 -2.33 -3.62
CA ALA A 60 -17.35 -1.05 -3.94
C ALA A 60 -17.70 -0.90 -5.43
N LEU A 61 -16.90 -1.49 -6.33
CA LEU A 61 -17.10 -1.39 -7.77
C LEU A 61 -18.04 -2.46 -8.34
N PHE A 62 -18.05 -3.67 -7.76
CA PHE A 62 -18.72 -4.83 -8.36
C PHE A 62 -19.91 -5.35 -7.55
N GLN A 63 -20.12 -4.92 -6.30
CA GLN A 63 -21.34 -5.30 -5.60
C GLN A 63 -22.55 -4.52 -6.17
N PRO A 64 -23.60 -5.23 -6.63
CA PRO A 64 -24.83 -4.59 -7.03
C PRO A 64 -25.46 -3.87 -5.84
N ALA A 65 -26.21 -2.80 -6.12
CA ALA A 65 -26.97 -2.09 -5.10
C ALA A 65 -27.85 -3.10 -4.31
N PRO A 66 -27.95 -2.96 -2.98
CA PRO A 66 -28.77 -3.84 -2.17
C PRO A 66 -30.20 -3.86 -2.74
N ALA A 67 -30.79 -5.06 -2.86
CA ALA A 67 -32.14 -5.22 -3.42
C ALA A 67 -33.20 -4.41 -2.65
N ASP A 68 -32.96 -4.15 -1.36
CA ASP A 68 -33.82 -3.37 -0.47
C ASP A 68 -33.30 -1.95 -0.21
N ALA A 69 -32.35 -1.46 -1.00
CA ALA A 69 -31.90 -0.07 -0.87
C ALA A 69 -33.08 0.86 -1.16
N PRO A 70 -33.52 1.71 -0.21
CA PRO A 70 -34.58 2.65 -0.48
C PRO A 70 -34.12 3.56 -1.61
N THR A 71 -34.88 3.61 -2.70
CA THR A 71 -34.69 4.60 -3.76
C THR A 71 -34.71 5.95 -3.07
N ALA A 72 -33.63 6.72 -3.20
CA ALA A 72 -33.55 8.09 -2.70
C ALA A 72 -34.44 8.99 -3.56
N THR A 73 -35.74 8.70 -3.59
CA THR A 73 -36.77 9.58 -4.11
C THR A 73 -37.06 10.56 -3.00
N ALA A 74 -36.37 11.70 -3.04
CA ALA A 74 -36.75 12.84 -2.23
C ALA A 74 -38.25 13.12 -2.46
N PRO A 75 -39.09 13.18 -1.42
CA PRO A 75 -40.50 13.51 -1.61
C PRO A 75 -40.58 14.93 -2.18
N ALA A 76 -41.37 15.10 -3.24
CA ALA A 76 -41.69 16.42 -3.77
C ALA A 76 -42.25 17.28 -2.63
N ARG A 77 -41.54 18.37 -2.31
CA ARG A 77 -42.01 19.35 -1.33
C ARG A 77 -43.34 19.91 -1.83
N ALA A 78 -44.44 19.45 -1.23
CA ALA A 78 -45.74 20.06 -1.43
C ALA A 78 -45.70 21.46 -0.82
N THR A 79 -45.64 22.47 -1.69
CA THR A 79 -45.96 23.84 -1.32
C THR A 79 -47.48 23.92 -1.20
N ALA A 80 -47.95 24.16 0.02
CA ALA A 80 -49.33 24.57 0.31
C ALA A 80 -49.54 26.04 -0.07
#